data_AF-A0A940V2Z1-F1
#
_entry.id   AF-A0A940V2Z1-F1
#
_cell.length_a   1.000
_cell.length_b   1.000
_cell.length_c   1.000
_cell.angle_alpha   90.00
_cell.angle_beta   90.00
_cell.angle_gamma   90.00
#
_symmetry.space_group_name_H-M   'P 1'
#
loop_
_entity.id
_entity.type
_entity.pdbx_description
1 polymer ?
#
loop_
_entity_poly.entity_id
_entity_poly.type
_entity_poly.pdbx_seq_one_letter_code
_entity_poly.pdbx_strand_id
1 'polypeptide(L)'
;MKARIKFQKYGSMKFVGHLDIMRYFQKVFRRANIDNEYSKGFSPHQIMSFAAPLGVGLTSDGEYLDVQLLSADSPEVMIERINAALTEGFHIIGYRPLLETEPNTKTVTAMALVASADYLVSLKDGYEIGADINSKESFAEKFIKFMQSEEIVIGKKTKKSEMDVDIKPMITLVAFEEEDYEAKRRNTLEEHLKTEETSLSNKKPDSMAEVYENGIKIYLQLDTGSSSNLKPELVVEAFCESLGVAYNQYAWQSHRIEVYTRNSETGKLAGLDQVDR
;
A
#
# COMPACT_ATOMS: atom_id res chain seq x y z
N MET A 1 21.26 12.41 7.52
CA MET A 1 20.12 11.70 8.14
C MET A 1 19.08 11.25 7.10
N LYS A 2 18.27 10.24 7.43
CA LYS A 2 17.18 9.73 6.58
C LYS A 2 15.88 9.72 7.38
N ALA A 3 14.74 9.94 6.73
CA ALA A 3 13.43 9.83 7.36
C ALA A 3 12.47 9.04 6.48
N ARG A 4 11.55 8.31 7.10
CA ARG A 4 10.43 7.62 6.47
C ARG A 4 9.14 8.35 6.81
N ILE A 5 8.38 8.69 5.77
CA ILE A 5 7.13 9.41 5.89
C ILE A 5 6.01 8.50 5.42
N LYS A 6 4.97 8.37 6.24
CA LYS A 6 3.74 7.64 5.93
C LYS A 6 2.65 8.62 5.56
N PHE A 7 1.94 8.36 4.47
CA PHE A 7 0.91 9.26 3.96
C PHE A 7 -0.27 8.53 3.31
N GLN A 8 -1.42 9.19 3.33
CA GLN A 8 -2.63 8.80 2.63
C GLN A 8 -2.67 9.46 1.24
N LYS A 9 -3.27 8.76 0.27
CA LYS A 9 -3.54 9.24 -1.10
C LYS A 9 -4.99 8.91 -1.48
N TYR A 10 -5.81 9.92 -1.68
CA TYR A 10 -7.25 9.74 -1.91
C TYR A 10 -7.84 10.85 -2.80
N GLY A 11 -9.15 10.77 -3.04
CA GLY A 11 -9.88 11.75 -3.86
C GLY A 11 -9.32 11.83 -5.29
N SER A 12 -9.29 13.04 -5.85
CA SER A 12 -8.81 13.29 -7.22
C SER A 12 -7.34 12.95 -7.43
N MET A 13 -6.54 12.88 -6.35
CA MET A 13 -5.13 12.51 -6.44
C MET A 13 -4.92 11.06 -6.87
N LYS A 14 -5.96 10.21 -6.82
CA LYS A 14 -5.89 8.83 -7.34
C LYS A 14 -5.50 8.76 -8.81
N PHE A 15 -5.79 9.80 -9.60
CA PHE A 15 -5.47 9.88 -11.02
C PHE A 15 -4.07 10.38 -11.35
N VAL A 16 -3.28 10.78 -10.34
CA VAL A 16 -1.91 11.27 -10.54
C VAL A 16 -0.94 10.09 -10.60
N GLY A 17 -0.16 10.01 -11.68
CA GLY A 17 0.84 8.97 -11.87
C GLY A 17 2.10 9.16 -11.01
N HIS A 18 2.86 8.09 -10.83
CA HIS A 18 4.02 8.06 -9.92
C HIS A 18 5.04 9.19 -10.13
N LEU A 19 5.43 9.48 -11.38
CA LEU A 19 6.41 10.53 -11.67
C LEU A 19 5.90 11.92 -11.29
N ASP A 20 4.60 12.16 -11.42
CA ASP A 20 4.00 13.44 -11.06
C ASP A 20 3.81 13.56 -9.55
N ILE A 21 3.55 12.44 -8.85
CA ILE A 21 3.63 12.39 -7.37
C ILE A 21 5.05 12.73 -6.90
N MET A 22 6.09 12.18 -7.53
CA MET A 22 7.48 12.53 -7.19
C MET A 22 7.72 14.04 -7.36
N ARG A 23 7.39 14.60 -8.52
CA ARG A 23 7.53 16.05 -8.76
C ARG A 23 6.71 16.89 -7.79
N TYR A 24 5.53 16.41 -7.41
CA TYR A 24 4.66 17.07 -6.46
C TYR A 24 5.30 17.13 -5.07
N PHE A 25 5.77 15.99 -4.53
CA PHE A 25 6.43 15.96 -3.22
C PHE A 25 7.72 16.80 -3.21
N GLN A 26 8.47 16.85 -4.31
CA GLN A 26 9.62 17.76 -4.41
C GLN A 26 9.25 19.23 -4.21
N LYS A 27 8.12 19.65 -4.81
CA LYS A 27 7.58 21.00 -4.64
C LYS A 27 7.03 21.22 -3.24
N VAL A 28 6.35 20.22 -2.65
CA VAL A 28 5.84 20.28 -1.28
C VAL A 28 6.99 20.49 -0.30
N PHE A 29 8.04 19.69 -0.36
CA PHE A 29 9.17 19.81 0.55
C PHE A 29 9.88 21.16 0.41
N ARG A 30 10.00 21.69 -0.81
CA ARG A 30 10.51 23.04 -1.02
C ARG A 30 9.60 24.12 -0.41
N ARG A 31 8.27 24.01 -0.57
CA ARG A 31 7.29 24.96 0.01
C ARG A 31 7.24 24.89 1.53
N ALA A 32 7.36 23.69 2.09
CA ALA A 32 7.43 23.45 3.53
C ALA A 32 8.79 23.83 4.13
N ASN A 33 9.75 24.30 3.32
CA ASN A 33 11.11 24.66 3.71
C ASN A 33 11.90 23.51 4.37
N ILE A 34 11.69 22.28 3.89
CA ILE A 34 12.38 21.09 4.38
C ILE A 34 13.82 21.08 3.87
N ASP A 35 14.77 20.83 4.78
CA ASP A 35 16.21 20.87 4.51
C ASP A 35 16.70 19.57 3.84
N ASN A 36 16.33 19.39 2.57
CA ASN A 36 16.57 18.17 1.81
C ASN A 36 18.01 18.04 1.34
N GLU A 37 18.52 16.80 1.31
CA GLU A 37 19.76 16.47 0.62
C GLU A 37 19.51 16.34 -0.90
N TYR A 38 20.50 16.76 -1.70
CA TYR A 38 20.45 16.75 -3.16
C TYR A 38 21.55 15.86 -3.76
N SER A 39 21.27 15.27 -4.92
CA SER A 39 22.26 14.51 -5.68
C SER A 39 23.43 15.38 -6.14
N LYS A 40 24.63 14.80 -6.22
CA LYS A 40 25.89 15.50 -6.57
C LYS A 40 26.17 15.60 -8.08
N GLY A 41 25.16 15.36 -8.93
CA GLY A 41 25.29 15.35 -10.39
C GLY A 41 25.10 16.73 -11.04
N PHE A 42 25.21 16.79 -12.37
CA PHE A 42 25.01 18.02 -13.16
C PHE A 42 23.59 18.61 -13.07
N SER A 43 22.60 17.82 -12.64
CA SER A 43 21.25 18.28 -12.33
C SER A 43 20.87 17.76 -10.95
N PRO A 44 21.14 18.54 -9.89
CA PRO A 44 20.81 18.14 -8.53
C PRO A 44 19.32 17.96 -8.35
N HIS A 45 18.93 16.80 -7.80
CA HIS A 45 17.55 16.49 -7.45
C HIS A 45 17.50 16.05 -5.99
N GLN A 46 16.39 16.35 -5.32
CA GLN A 46 16.16 15.88 -3.95
C GLN A 46 16.23 14.35 -3.91
N ILE A 47 16.95 13.82 -2.92
CA ILE A 47 17.14 12.37 -2.77
C ILE A 47 15.96 11.81 -1.98
N MET A 48 15.05 11.13 -2.69
CA MET A 48 13.87 10.50 -2.12
C MET A 48 13.44 9.27 -2.93
N SER A 49 12.72 8.34 -2.30
CA SER A 49 12.21 7.13 -2.94
C SER A 49 10.89 6.66 -2.33
N PHE A 50 9.92 6.28 -3.15
CA PHE A 50 8.67 5.66 -2.68
C PHE A 50 8.87 4.15 -2.49
N ALA A 51 8.22 3.58 -1.48
CA ALA A 51 8.33 2.16 -1.19
C ALA A 51 7.63 1.30 -2.26
N ALA A 52 6.35 1.55 -2.52
CA ALA A 52 5.56 0.77 -3.45
C ALA A 52 4.68 1.70 -4.31
N PRO A 53 5.16 2.19 -5.46
CA PRO A 53 4.38 3.09 -6.31
C PRO A 53 2.96 2.59 -6.56
N LEU A 54 1.98 3.36 -6.13
CA LEU A 54 0.57 3.03 -6.29
C LEU A 54 0.11 3.24 -7.74
N GLY A 55 -0.73 2.35 -8.25
CA GLY A 55 -1.30 2.46 -9.58
C GLY A 55 -2.21 3.69 -9.75
N VAL A 56 -2.41 4.12 -10.99
CA VAL A 56 -3.40 5.15 -11.32
C VAL A 56 -4.80 4.59 -11.07
N GLY A 57 -5.66 5.39 -10.44
CA GLY A 57 -7.02 5.00 -10.05
C GLY A 57 -7.13 4.42 -8.64
N LEU A 58 -6.01 4.09 -8.01
CA LEU A 58 -5.97 3.52 -6.66
C LEU A 58 -5.82 4.59 -5.58
N THR A 59 -6.45 4.33 -4.44
CA THR A 59 -6.35 5.11 -3.20
C THR A 59 -5.60 4.33 -2.13
N SER A 60 -5.12 5.00 -1.09
CA SER A 60 -4.39 4.34 0.00
C SER A 60 -4.39 5.14 1.30
N ASP A 61 -4.34 4.42 2.41
CA ASP A 61 -4.10 4.95 3.76
C ASP A 61 -2.65 4.85 4.22
N GLY A 62 -1.82 4.03 3.56
CA GLY A 62 -0.53 3.59 4.09
C GLY A 62 0.58 3.54 3.04
N GLU A 63 0.83 4.67 2.37
CA GLU A 63 1.96 4.80 1.46
C GLU A 63 3.20 5.34 2.17
N TYR A 64 4.38 4.94 1.69
CA TYR A 64 5.65 5.31 2.30
C TYR A 64 6.58 5.97 1.30
N LEU A 65 7.25 7.03 1.75
CA LEU A 65 8.40 7.61 1.07
C LEU A 65 9.58 7.75 2.05
N ASP A 66 10.77 7.42 1.58
CA ASP A 66 12.02 7.71 2.27
C ASP A 66 12.61 8.99 1.68
N VAL A 67 13.12 9.88 2.54
CA VAL A 67 13.79 11.13 2.15
C VAL A 67 15.13 11.27 2.87
N GLN A 68 16.14 11.81 2.19
CA GLN A 68 17.41 12.20 2.82
C GLN A 68 17.42 13.69 3.11
N LEU A 69 17.88 14.03 4.31
CA LEU A 69 17.84 15.39 4.86
C LEU A 69 19.21 15.78 5.41
N LEU A 70 19.52 17.07 5.31
CA LEU A 70 20.68 17.69 5.96
C LEU A 70 20.39 17.94 7.44
N SER A 71 19.15 18.36 7.76
CA SER A 71 18.64 18.53 9.11
C SER A 71 17.12 18.30 9.17
N ALA A 72 16.58 18.04 10.35
CA ALA A 72 15.14 17.94 10.59
C ALA A 72 14.77 18.43 11.98
N ASP A 73 13.55 18.96 12.10
CA ASP A 73 12.91 19.24 13.39
C ASP A 73 12.32 17.95 14.00
N SER A 74 11.60 18.09 15.11
CA SER A 74 10.87 16.98 15.71
C SER A 74 9.80 16.44 14.75
N PRO A 75 9.44 15.14 14.83
CA PRO A 75 8.48 14.52 13.91
C PRO A 75 7.16 15.28 13.79
N GLU A 76 6.68 15.89 14.87
CA GLU A 76 5.41 16.63 14.94
C GLU A 76 5.47 17.89 14.09
N VAL A 77 6.55 18.66 14.26
CA VAL A 77 6.80 19.87 13.50
C VAL A 77 6.95 19.54 12.02
N MET A 78 7.62 18.42 11.70
CA MET A 78 7.78 17.95 10.33
C MET A 78 6.42 17.57 9.71
N ILE A 79 5.58 16.82 10.41
CA ILE A 79 4.24 16.44 9.95
C ILE A 79 3.38 17.69 9.71
N GLU A 80 3.35 18.63 10.66
CA GLU A 80 2.56 19.87 10.54
C GLU A 80 3.00 20.70 9.33
N ARG A 81 4.31 20.96 9.20
CA ARG A 81 4.86 21.77 8.10
C ARG A 81 4.60 21.14 6.73
N ILE A 82 4.75 19.82 6.60
CA ILE A 82 4.50 19.14 5.34
C ILE A 82 3.01 19.18 5.02
N ASN A 83 2.14 18.85 5.98
CA ASN A 83 0.68 18.91 5.78
C ASN A 83 0.20 20.30 5.40
N ALA A 84 0.75 21.36 5.99
CA ALA A 84 0.42 22.75 5.63
C ALA A 84 0.78 23.12 4.17
N ALA A 85 1.70 22.39 3.55
CA ALA A 85 2.10 22.58 2.15
C ALA A 85 1.45 21.57 1.18
N LEU A 86 0.68 20.60 1.68
CA LEU A 86 -0.04 19.62 0.88
C LEU A 86 -1.36 20.20 0.34
N THR A 87 -1.80 19.65 -0.79
CA THR A 87 -3.15 19.82 -1.34
C THR A 87 -4.06 18.70 -0.84
N GLU A 88 -5.37 18.94 -0.90
CA GLU A 88 -6.40 17.92 -0.67
C GLU A 88 -6.13 16.65 -1.49
N GLY A 89 -6.39 15.48 -0.89
CA GLY A 89 -6.10 14.17 -1.49
C GLY A 89 -4.75 13.59 -1.09
N PHE A 90 -3.95 14.32 -0.30
CA PHE A 90 -2.78 13.80 0.40
C PHE A 90 -2.82 14.20 1.87
N HIS A 91 -2.36 13.32 2.76
CA HIS A 91 -2.22 13.63 4.18
C HIS A 91 -1.06 12.85 4.79
N ILE A 92 -0.12 13.53 5.47
CA ILE A 92 0.94 12.87 6.23
C ILE A 92 0.39 12.41 7.56
N ILE A 93 0.53 11.12 7.85
CA ILE A 93 0.05 10.47 9.07
C ILE A 93 1.20 9.90 9.92
N GLY A 94 2.43 9.94 9.42
CA GLY A 94 3.59 9.48 10.17
C GLY A 94 4.90 10.02 9.63
N TYR A 95 5.84 10.26 10.53
CA TYR A 95 7.20 10.68 10.24
C TYR A 95 8.15 9.99 11.22
N ARG A 96 9.08 9.20 10.70
CA ARG A 96 10.07 8.45 11.50
C ARG A 96 11.48 8.77 11.02
N PRO A 97 12.33 9.40 11.85
CA PRO A 97 13.76 9.40 11.61
C PRO A 97 14.30 7.97 11.56
N LEU A 98 15.03 7.62 10.52
CA LEU A 98 15.67 6.32 10.40
C LEU A 98 17.10 6.40 10.95
N LEU A 99 17.54 5.32 11.60
CA LEU A 99 18.89 5.23 12.14
C LEU A 99 19.93 5.31 11.02
N GLU A 100 21.00 6.07 11.24
CA GLU A 100 22.12 6.08 10.30
C GLU A 100 22.80 4.71 10.31
N THR A 101 22.86 4.08 9.14
CA THR A 101 23.58 2.82 8.97
C THR A 101 25.08 3.07 9.02
N GLU A 102 25.86 2.14 9.58
CA GLU A 102 27.32 2.27 9.61
C GLU A 102 27.92 2.53 8.22
N PRO A 103 29.03 3.29 8.13
CA PRO A 103 29.73 3.53 6.88
C PRO A 103 29.99 2.22 6.12
N ASN A 104 29.70 2.20 4.82
CA ASN A 104 29.80 1.02 3.93
C ASN A 104 28.74 -0.07 4.12
N THR A 105 27.73 0.13 4.98
CA THR A 105 26.54 -0.73 4.98
C THR A 105 25.62 -0.32 3.84
N LYS A 106 25.20 -1.29 3.02
CA LYS A 106 24.25 -1.02 1.94
C LYS A 106 22.91 -0.58 2.54
N THR A 107 22.58 0.70 2.43
CA THR A 107 21.29 1.22 2.88
C THR A 107 20.18 0.52 2.09
N VAL A 108 19.29 -0.16 2.81
CA VAL A 108 18.12 -0.77 2.21
C VAL A 108 17.10 0.34 1.97
N THR A 109 16.53 0.40 0.77
CA THR A 109 15.45 1.34 0.47
C THR A 109 14.13 0.75 0.95
N ALA A 110 13.16 1.59 1.32
CA ALA A 110 11.82 1.11 1.64
C ALA A 110 11.26 0.20 0.52
N MET A 111 11.58 0.50 -0.74
CA MET A 111 11.18 -0.32 -1.90
C MET A 111 11.73 -1.74 -1.86
N ALA A 112 12.95 -1.93 -1.37
CA ALA A 112 13.54 -3.27 -1.23
C ALA A 112 13.00 -4.02 -0.01
N LEU A 113 12.37 -3.33 0.95
CA LEU A 113 11.76 -3.93 2.14
C LEU A 113 10.35 -4.44 1.91
N VAL A 114 9.64 -3.93 0.89
CA VAL A 114 8.26 -4.32 0.59
C VAL A 114 8.18 -5.82 0.37
N ALA A 115 7.33 -6.48 1.16
CA ALA A 115 7.08 -7.91 1.08
C ALA A 115 5.59 -8.21 0.87
N SER A 116 4.72 -7.47 1.54
CA SER A 116 3.27 -7.67 1.50
C SER A 116 2.53 -6.34 1.60
N ALA A 117 1.26 -6.32 1.19
CA ALA A 117 0.37 -5.19 1.37
C ALA A 117 -1.08 -5.65 1.61
N ASP A 118 -1.79 -4.85 2.38
CA ASP A 118 -3.22 -5.04 2.65
C ASP A 118 -4.06 -4.16 1.71
N TYR A 119 -5.16 -4.72 1.22
CA TYR A 119 -6.07 -4.05 0.31
C TYR A 119 -7.52 -4.25 0.74
N LEU A 120 -8.32 -3.21 0.59
CA LEU A 120 -9.76 -3.27 0.48
C LEU A 120 -10.13 -3.10 -0.99
N VAL A 121 -10.86 -4.06 -1.55
CA VAL A 121 -11.36 -3.99 -2.92
C VAL A 121 -12.88 -4.02 -2.87
N SER A 122 -13.52 -2.99 -3.43
CA SER A 122 -14.97 -2.83 -3.38
C SER A 122 -15.56 -2.72 -4.77
N LEU A 123 -16.74 -3.32 -4.97
CA LEU A 123 -17.53 -3.12 -6.18
C LEU A 123 -18.22 -1.75 -6.10
N LYS A 124 -18.11 -0.96 -7.16
CA LYS A 124 -18.76 0.35 -7.23
C LYS A 124 -20.26 0.19 -7.45
N ASP A 125 -21.05 1.09 -6.88
CA ASP A 125 -22.49 1.12 -7.09
C ASP A 125 -22.84 1.26 -8.59
N GLY A 126 -23.88 0.55 -9.02
CA GLY A 126 -24.32 0.51 -10.41
C GLY A 126 -23.57 -0.49 -11.30
N TYR A 127 -22.59 -1.24 -10.77
CA TYR A 127 -21.95 -2.34 -11.47
C TYR A 127 -22.43 -3.69 -10.97
N GLU A 128 -22.37 -4.69 -11.85
CA GLU A 128 -22.71 -6.09 -11.57
C GLU A 128 -21.54 -6.99 -11.99
N ILE A 129 -21.33 -8.07 -11.25
CA ILE A 129 -20.26 -9.06 -11.53
C ILE A 129 -20.84 -10.25 -12.31
N GLY A 130 -22.13 -10.52 -12.15
CA GLY A 130 -22.85 -11.59 -12.84
C GLY A 130 -24.23 -11.79 -12.22
N ALA A 131 -25.11 -12.51 -12.91
CA ALA A 131 -26.50 -12.68 -12.48
C ALA A 131 -26.65 -13.37 -11.10
N ASP A 132 -25.67 -14.19 -10.73
CA ASP A 132 -25.65 -14.97 -9.48
C ASP A 132 -25.15 -14.18 -8.26
N ILE A 133 -24.61 -12.97 -8.44
CA ILE A 133 -24.04 -12.16 -7.35
C ILE A 133 -24.83 -10.87 -7.23
N ASN A 134 -25.73 -10.82 -6.24
CA ASN A 134 -26.66 -9.71 -6.01
C ASN A 134 -26.62 -9.18 -4.57
N SER A 135 -25.72 -9.71 -3.75
CA SER A 135 -25.60 -9.38 -2.33
C SER A 135 -24.17 -9.64 -1.85
N LYS A 136 -23.77 -9.00 -0.76
CA LYS A 136 -22.46 -9.25 -0.13
C LYS A 136 -22.29 -10.71 0.32
N GLU A 137 -23.38 -11.38 0.72
CA GLU A 137 -23.39 -12.78 1.12
C GLU A 137 -23.13 -13.71 -0.07
N SER A 138 -23.87 -13.52 -1.18
CA SER A 138 -23.65 -14.31 -2.41
C SER A 138 -22.26 -14.10 -2.99
N PHE A 139 -21.74 -12.87 -2.93
CA PHE A 139 -20.36 -12.57 -3.32
C PHE A 139 -19.35 -13.32 -2.46
N ALA A 140 -19.49 -13.24 -1.13
CA ALA A 140 -18.60 -13.92 -0.20
C ALA A 140 -18.58 -15.43 -0.41
N GLU A 141 -19.75 -16.06 -0.60
CA GLU A 141 -19.86 -17.49 -0.88
C GLU A 141 -19.10 -17.89 -2.15
N LYS A 142 -19.33 -17.17 -3.26
CA LYS A 142 -18.66 -17.45 -4.54
C LYS A 142 -17.15 -17.23 -4.45
N PHE A 143 -16.71 -16.18 -3.75
CA PHE A 143 -15.28 -15.89 -3.59
C PHE A 143 -14.59 -16.91 -2.69
N ILE A 144 -15.25 -17.38 -1.62
CA ILE A 144 -14.73 -18.50 -0.79
C ILE A 144 -14.59 -19.77 -1.63
N LYS A 145 -15.59 -20.10 -2.46
CA LYS A 145 -15.51 -21.24 -3.38
C LYS A 145 -14.35 -21.10 -4.37
N PHE A 146 -14.13 -19.91 -4.90
CA PHE A 146 -12.97 -19.61 -5.75
C PHE A 146 -11.64 -19.89 -5.04
N MET A 147 -11.50 -19.45 -3.78
CA MET A 147 -10.31 -19.70 -2.97
C MET A 147 -10.09 -21.18 -2.58
N GLN A 148 -11.11 -22.03 -2.69
CA GLN A 148 -11.02 -23.48 -2.45
C GLN A 148 -10.42 -24.25 -3.62
N SER A 149 -10.37 -23.68 -4.83
CA SER A 149 -9.71 -24.26 -6.00
C SER A 149 -8.28 -24.66 -5.67
N GLU A 150 -7.78 -25.80 -6.16
CA GLU A 150 -6.42 -26.29 -5.80
C GLU A 150 -5.34 -25.25 -6.14
N GLU A 151 -5.44 -24.64 -7.32
CA GLU A 151 -4.59 -23.58 -7.86
C GLU A 151 -5.44 -22.43 -8.42
N ILE A 152 -4.86 -21.23 -8.49
CA ILE A 152 -5.45 -20.06 -9.14
C ILE A 152 -4.42 -19.53 -10.14
N VAL A 153 -4.49 -19.98 -11.38
CA VAL A 153 -3.49 -19.66 -12.40
C VAL A 153 -3.92 -18.45 -13.21
N ILE A 154 -3.02 -17.46 -13.34
CA ILE A 154 -3.20 -16.29 -14.21
C ILE A 154 -2.09 -16.20 -15.26
N GLY A 155 -2.43 -15.69 -16.44
CA GLY A 155 -1.46 -15.41 -17.50
C GLY A 155 -0.76 -14.07 -17.28
N LYS A 156 0.51 -14.09 -16.85
CA LYS A 156 1.31 -12.87 -16.66
C LYS A 156 2.05 -12.52 -17.96
N LYS A 157 1.55 -11.49 -18.66
CA LYS A 157 2.23 -10.96 -19.86
C LYS A 157 3.24 -9.88 -19.48
N THR A 158 4.49 -10.08 -19.86
CA THR A 158 5.53 -9.05 -19.85
C THR A 158 5.88 -8.66 -21.30
N LYS A 159 6.62 -7.57 -21.50
CA LYS A 159 7.13 -7.18 -22.83
C LYS A 159 7.98 -8.27 -23.52
N LYS A 160 8.44 -9.29 -22.77
CA LYS A 160 9.38 -10.31 -23.25
C LYS A 160 8.84 -11.75 -23.17
N SER A 161 7.80 -12.02 -22.40
CA SER A 161 7.29 -13.38 -22.18
C SER A 161 5.84 -13.38 -21.71
N GLU A 162 5.11 -14.45 -22.01
CA GLU A 162 3.87 -14.83 -21.33
C GLU A 162 4.21 -16.02 -20.44
N MET A 163 3.79 -15.98 -19.17
CA MET A 163 4.03 -17.06 -18.24
C MET A 163 2.80 -17.23 -17.34
N ASP A 164 2.38 -18.47 -17.18
CA ASP A 164 1.32 -18.83 -16.24
C ASP A 164 1.90 -18.88 -14.83
N VAL A 165 1.19 -18.25 -13.89
CA VAL A 165 1.61 -18.15 -12.50
C VAL A 165 0.44 -18.52 -11.61
N ASP A 166 0.62 -19.52 -10.75
CA ASP A 166 -0.30 -19.78 -9.65
C ASP A 166 -0.16 -18.69 -8.58
N ILE A 167 -1.22 -17.91 -8.40
CA ILE A 167 -1.27 -16.80 -7.45
C ILE A 167 -1.91 -17.18 -6.12
N LYS A 168 -2.48 -18.38 -5.98
CA LYS A 168 -3.14 -18.79 -4.73
C LYS A 168 -2.22 -18.69 -3.51
N PRO A 169 -0.94 -19.13 -3.55
CA PRO A 169 -0.03 -19.00 -2.40
C PRO A 169 0.31 -17.55 -2.04
N MET A 170 0.11 -16.61 -2.96
CA MET A 170 0.43 -15.20 -2.81
C MET A 170 -0.73 -14.41 -2.18
N ILE A 171 -1.91 -15.02 -2.02
CA ILE A 171 -3.08 -14.47 -1.32
C ILE A 171 -3.07 -15.03 0.10
N THR A 172 -2.48 -14.29 1.05
CA THR A 172 -2.19 -14.82 2.38
C THR A 172 -3.35 -14.68 3.38
N LEU A 173 -4.28 -13.76 3.12
CA LEU A 173 -5.44 -13.53 3.97
C LEU A 173 -6.62 -13.01 3.15
N VAL A 174 -7.81 -13.53 3.41
CA VAL A 174 -9.09 -13.06 2.85
C VAL A 174 -10.12 -12.89 3.97
N ALA A 175 -10.86 -11.78 3.92
CA ALA A 175 -12.06 -11.55 4.73
C ALA A 175 -13.04 -10.62 4.00
N PHE A 176 -14.29 -10.58 4.43
CA PHE A 176 -15.36 -9.78 3.81
C PHE A 176 -15.87 -8.67 4.73
N GLU A 177 -15.54 -8.73 6.02
CA GLU A 177 -15.86 -7.74 7.03
C GLU A 177 -14.58 -7.27 7.74
N GLU A 178 -14.56 -6.01 8.14
CA GLU A 178 -13.36 -5.37 8.71
C GLU A 178 -12.93 -6.02 10.01
N GLU A 179 -13.87 -6.28 10.92
CA GLU A 179 -13.58 -6.88 12.23
C GLU A 179 -12.93 -8.25 12.12
N ASP A 180 -13.42 -9.09 11.20
CA ASP A 180 -12.86 -10.40 10.90
C ASP A 180 -11.47 -10.28 10.26
N TYR A 181 -11.30 -9.33 9.33
CA TYR A 181 -10.01 -9.06 8.72
C TYR A 181 -8.96 -8.65 9.77
N GLU A 182 -9.29 -7.69 10.63
CA GLU A 182 -8.40 -7.23 11.69
C GLU A 182 -8.06 -8.36 12.68
N ALA A 183 -9.04 -9.21 13.02
CA ALA A 183 -8.81 -10.37 13.88
C ALA A 183 -7.83 -11.37 13.27
N LYS A 184 -8.02 -11.74 12.00
CA LYS A 184 -7.10 -12.65 11.28
C LYS A 184 -5.72 -12.02 11.11
N ARG A 185 -5.66 -10.73 10.77
CA ARG A 185 -4.42 -9.99 10.49
C ARG A 185 -3.51 -9.92 11.72
N ARG A 186 -4.04 -9.86 12.94
CA ARG A 186 -3.22 -9.92 14.17
C ARG A 186 -2.29 -11.13 14.23
N ASN A 187 -2.68 -12.26 13.63
CA ASN A 187 -1.86 -13.47 13.61
C ASN A 187 -0.69 -13.39 12.62
N THR A 188 -0.76 -12.52 11.61
CA THR A 188 0.29 -12.36 10.60
C THR A 188 1.31 -11.28 11.00
N LEU A 189 0.97 -10.42 11.95
CA LEU A 189 1.83 -9.32 12.42
C LEU A 189 2.79 -9.75 13.53
N GLU A 190 3.93 -9.05 13.58
CA GLU A 190 4.82 -9.08 14.74
C GLU A 190 4.11 -8.58 16.01
N GLU A 191 4.30 -9.30 17.11
CA GLU A 191 3.83 -8.88 18.43
C GLU A 191 4.71 -7.74 18.93
N HIS A 192 4.41 -6.53 18.46
CA HIS A 192 4.99 -5.23 18.82
C HIS A 192 6.51 -5.16 19.08
N LEU A 193 7.22 -4.48 18.18
CA LEU A 193 8.23 -3.51 18.60
C LEU A 193 7.50 -2.32 19.27
N LYS A 194 7.15 -2.47 20.56
CA LYS A 194 6.79 -1.33 21.42
C LYS A 194 8.07 -0.53 21.63
N THR A 195 8.35 0.44 20.76
CA THR A 195 9.22 1.55 21.15
C THR A 195 8.34 2.62 21.77
N GLU A 196 8.57 2.90 23.05
CA GLU A 196 7.80 3.78 23.92
C GLU A 196 7.87 5.28 23.54
N GLU A 197 8.12 5.64 22.28
CA GLU A 197 8.51 7.02 21.90
C GLU A 197 7.69 7.71 20.79
N THR A 198 6.59 7.15 20.28
CA THR A 198 5.66 7.92 19.39
C THR A 198 4.37 8.25 20.13
N SER A 199 4.52 9.14 21.11
CA SER A 199 3.41 9.75 21.84
C SER A 199 2.81 10.94 21.09
N LEU A 200 2.36 10.76 19.84
CA LEU A 200 1.41 11.69 19.22
C LEU A 200 0.30 10.95 18.46
N SER A 201 -0.92 11.19 18.93
CA SER A 201 -2.20 10.60 18.50
C SER A 201 -2.22 9.07 18.39
N ASN A 202 -2.49 8.39 19.50
CA ASN A 202 -2.88 6.97 19.56
C ASN A 202 -4.20 6.64 18.83
N LYS A 203 -4.71 7.52 17.97
CA LYS A 203 -5.85 7.25 17.10
C LYS A 203 -5.31 6.86 15.74
N LYS A 204 -5.54 5.62 15.34
CA LYS A 204 -5.41 5.18 13.94
C LYS A 204 -6.14 6.23 13.09
N PRO A 205 -5.50 6.86 12.09
CA PRO A 205 -6.18 7.83 11.24
C PRO A 205 -7.37 7.16 10.57
N ASP A 206 -8.44 7.94 10.35
CA ASP A 206 -9.63 7.44 9.69
C ASP A 206 -9.27 6.97 8.27
N SER A 207 -9.87 5.87 7.84
CA SER A 207 -9.65 5.35 6.49
C SER A 207 -10.25 6.27 5.45
N MET A 208 -9.52 6.52 4.37
CA MET A 208 -9.98 7.29 3.22
C MET A 208 -10.51 6.40 2.10
N ALA A 209 -10.82 5.14 2.40
CA ALA A 209 -11.45 4.23 1.46
C ALA A 209 -12.86 4.71 1.08
N GLU A 210 -13.17 4.61 -0.22
CA GLU A 210 -14.51 4.89 -0.73
C GLU A 210 -15.47 3.77 -0.28
N VAL A 211 -16.63 4.17 0.25
CA VAL A 211 -17.68 3.25 0.70
C VAL A 211 -18.79 3.23 -0.34
N TYR A 212 -19.29 2.04 -0.63
CA TYR A 212 -20.34 1.79 -1.63
C TYR A 212 -21.56 1.14 -0.96
N GLU A 213 -22.75 1.54 -1.39
CA GLU A 213 -24.02 1.13 -0.77
C GLU A 213 -24.30 -0.37 -0.93
N ASN A 214 -23.86 -0.98 -2.03
CA ASN A 214 -24.05 -2.40 -2.29
C ASN A 214 -23.32 -3.32 -1.27
N GLY A 215 -22.32 -2.80 -0.54
CA GLY A 215 -21.57 -3.53 0.49
C GLY A 215 -20.69 -4.68 0.00
N ILE A 216 -20.57 -4.90 -1.32
CA ILE A 216 -19.73 -5.95 -1.93
C ILE A 216 -18.27 -5.50 -1.86
N LYS A 217 -17.54 -6.13 -0.95
CA LYS A 217 -16.12 -5.84 -0.70
C LYS A 217 -15.36 -7.07 -0.24
N ILE A 218 -14.05 -7.06 -0.48
CA ILE A 218 -13.08 -8.02 0.05
C ILE A 218 -11.88 -7.29 0.65
N TYR A 219 -11.41 -7.80 1.77
CA TYR A 219 -10.11 -7.48 2.32
C TYR A 219 -9.13 -8.58 1.94
N LEU A 220 -7.97 -8.17 1.41
CA LEU A 220 -6.92 -9.05 0.91
C LEU A 220 -5.59 -8.68 1.53
N GLN A 221 -4.84 -9.66 2.03
CA GLN A 221 -3.40 -9.51 2.24
C GLN A 221 -2.68 -10.25 1.13
N LEU A 222 -1.84 -9.52 0.38
CA LEU A 222 -1.18 -10.03 -0.82
C LEU A 222 0.33 -9.96 -0.66
N ASP A 223 1.05 -10.95 -1.20
CA ASP A 223 2.50 -10.87 -1.35
C ASP A 223 2.87 -9.95 -2.52
N THR A 224 3.41 -8.80 -2.17
CA THR A 224 3.75 -7.72 -3.11
C THR A 224 5.25 -7.47 -3.23
N GLY A 225 6.07 -8.36 -2.67
CA GLY A 225 7.53 -8.29 -2.77
C GLY A 225 8.03 -8.41 -4.22
N SER A 226 9.32 -8.11 -4.42
CA SER A 226 9.95 -7.97 -5.74
C SER A 226 9.83 -9.18 -6.67
N SER A 227 9.74 -10.40 -6.13
CA SER A 227 9.52 -11.64 -6.88
C SER A 227 8.05 -11.88 -7.24
N SER A 228 7.14 -11.42 -6.39
CA SER A 228 5.72 -11.75 -6.43
C SER A 228 4.93 -10.67 -7.17
N ASN A 229 4.95 -9.45 -6.62
CA ASN A 229 4.26 -8.25 -7.10
C ASN A 229 2.80 -8.53 -7.50
N LEU A 230 2.08 -9.31 -6.68
CA LEU A 230 0.66 -9.58 -6.92
C LEU A 230 -0.15 -8.30 -6.63
N LYS A 231 -1.07 -7.99 -7.53
CA LYS A 231 -1.95 -6.83 -7.42
C LYS A 231 -3.38 -7.29 -7.16
N PRO A 232 -4.19 -6.52 -6.40
CA PRO A 232 -5.59 -6.87 -6.16
C PRO A 232 -6.39 -7.01 -7.45
N GLU A 233 -6.07 -6.23 -8.48
CA GLU A 233 -6.75 -6.31 -9.78
C GLU A 233 -6.64 -7.69 -10.41
N LEU A 234 -5.47 -8.35 -10.32
CA LEU A 234 -5.24 -9.68 -10.87
C LEU A 234 -6.02 -10.76 -10.12
N VAL A 235 -6.23 -10.59 -8.82
CA VAL A 235 -7.04 -11.50 -8.00
C VAL A 235 -8.51 -11.40 -8.41
N VAL A 236 -9.01 -10.18 -8.57
CA VAL A 236 -10.40 -9.94 -8.99
C VAL A 236 -10.64 -10.36 -10.44
N GLU A 237 -9.68 -10.14 -11.32
CA GLU A 237 -9.72 -10.62 -12.70
C GLU A 237 -9.85 -12.15 -12.74
N ALA A 238 -8.98 -12.87 -12.03
CA ALA A 238 -9.04 -14.33 -11.91
C ALA A 238 -10.37 -14.82 -11.31
N PHE A 239 -10.90 -14.09 -10.31
CA PHE A 239 -12.21 -14.39 -9.74
C PHE A 239 -13.32 -14.25 -10.78
N CYS A 240 -13.36 -13.15 -11.55
CA CYS A 240 -14.33 -12.96 -12.63
C CYS A 240 -14.21 -14.08 -13.70
N GLU A 241 -12.99 -14.40 -14.12
CA GLU A 241 -12.75 -15.48 -15.09
C GLU A 241 -13.27 -16.83 -14.58
N SER A 242 -13.11 -17.13 -13.29
CA SER A 242 -13.63 -18.36 -12.68
C SER A 242 -15.16 -18.47 -12.71
N LEU A 243 -15.85 -17.34 -12.80
CA LEU A 243 -17.30 -17.26 -12.93
C LEU A 243 -17.75 -17.24 -14.41
N GLY A 244 -16.82 -17.19 -15.36
CA GLY A 244 -17.11 -17.03 -16.79
C GLY A 244 -17.62 -15.63 -17.14
N VAL A 245 -17.32 -14.61 -16.33
CA VAL A 245 -17.75 -13.23 -16.54
C VAL A 245 -16.55 -12.35 -16.90
N ALA A 246 -16.78 -11.35 -17.77
CA ALA A 246 -15.72 -10.46 -18.20
C ALA A 246 -15.29 -9.52 -17.05
N TYR A 247 -13.99 -9.42 -16.81
CA TYR A 247 -13.44 -8.45 -15.85
C TYR A 247 -13.58 -7.02 -16.37
N ASN A 248 -14.19 -6.14 -15.55
CA ASN A 248 -14.27 -4.71 -15.80
C ASN A 248 -13.46 -3.94 -14.76
N GLN A 249 -12.26 -3.47 -15.13
CA GLN A 249 -11.38 -2.71 -14.25
C GLN A 249 -12.02 -1.43 -13.65
N TYR A 250 -13.04 -0.85 -14.30
CA TYR A 250 -13.68 0.36 -13.82
C TYR A 250 -14.77 0.09 -12.78
N ALA A 251 -15.28 -1.14 -12.73
CA ALA A 251 -16.30 -1.57 -11.76
C ALA A 251 -15.76 -1.67 -10.34
N TRP A 252 -14.45 -1.76 -10.17
CA TRP A 252 -13.81 -2.00 -8.87
C TRP A 252 -13.03 -0.78 -8.40
N GLN A 253 -13.01 -0.58 -7.09
CA GLN A 253 -12.12 0.38 -6.42
C GLN A 253 -11.20 -0.40 -5.49
N SER A 254 -9.91 -0.42 -5.81
CA SER A 254 -8.87 -0.90 -4.92
C SER A 254 -8.38 0.24 -4.03
N HIS A 255 -8.28 -0.03 -2.73
CA HIS A 255 -7.73 0.85 -1.71
C HIS A 255 -6.65 0.10 -0.94
N ARG A 256 -5.42 0.60 -0.93
CA ARG A 256 -4.33 -0.02 -0.16
C ARG A 256 -4.32 0.49 1.28
N ILE A 257 -4.48 -0.41 2.24
CA ILE A 257 -4.57 -0.06 3.66
C ILE A 257 -3.18 0.14 4.26
N GLU A 258 -2.24 -0.76 3.95
CA GLU A 258 -0.91 -0.78 4.58
C GLU A 258 0.11 -1.53 3.71
N VAL A 259 1.40 -1.22 3.90
CA VAL A 259 2.54 -1.91 3.29
C VAL A 259 3.46 -2.45 4.37
N TYR A 260 3.91 -3.69 4.18
CA TYR A 260 4.74 -4.41 5.13
C TYR A 260 6.09 -4.79 4.59
N THR A 261 7.04 -4.90 5.51
CA THR A 261 8.18 -5.78 5.37
C THR A 261 7.93 -7.11 6.07
N ARG A 262 8.72 -8.12 5.74
CA ARG A 262 8.64 -9.46 6.32
C ARG A 262 9.92 -9.75 7.09
N ASN A 263 9.79 -10.10 8.36
CA ASN A 263 10.92 -10.57 9.15
C ASN A 263 11.35 -11.96 8.64
N SER A 264 12.63 -12.08 8.30
CA SER A 264 13.21 -13.30 7.74
C SER A 264 13.26 -14.47 8.73
N GLU A 265 13.29 -14.20 10.03
CA GLU A 265 13.37 -15.22 11.08
C GLU A 265 12.00 -15.73 11.51
N THR A 266 11.06 -14.81 11.74
CA THR A 266 9.71 -15.17 12.24
C THR A 266 8.69 -15.39 11.12
N GLY A 267 8.97 -14.89 9.91
CA GLY A 267 8.03 -14.85 8.79
C GLY A 267 6.88 -13.84 8.98
N LYS A 268 6.79 -13.18 10.14
CA LYS A 268 5.74 -12.21 10.48
C LYS A 268 5.97 -10.87 9.77
N LEU A 269 4.90 -10.10 9.66
CA LEU A 269 4.87 -8.81 8.98
C LEU A 269 5.00 -7.65 9.98
N ALA A 270 5.71 -6.61 9.56
CA ALA A 270 5.84 -5.35 10.27
C ALA A 270 5.59 -4.18 9.31
N GLY A 271 4.86 -3.15 9.76
CA GLY A 271 4.66 -1.94 8.98
C GLY A 271 6.00 -1.28 8.65
N LEU A 272 6.12 -0.63 7.50
CA LEU A 272 7.41 -0.01 7.13
C LEU A 272 7.81 1.11 8.09
N ASP A 273 6.86 1.76 8.78
CA ASP A 273 7.09 2.71 9.87
C ASP A 273 7.54 2.07 11.20
N GLN A 274 7.55 0.74 11.30
CA GLN A 274 7.94 0.01 12.52
C GLN A 274 9.38 -0.50 12.47
N VAL A 275 10.08 -0.30 11.35
CA VAL A 275 11.44 -0.80 11.14
C VAL A 275 12.43 0.33 10.90
N ASP A 276 13.61 0.23 11.52
CA ASP A 276 14.66 1.26 11.47
C ASP A 276 15.59 1.17 10.24
N ARG A 277 15.27 0.28 9.30
CA ARG A 277 16.07 0.03 8.09
C ARG A 277 15.47 0.72 6.85
#